data_AF-A0AAN8D9S2-F1
#
_entry.id   AF-A0AAN8D9S2-F1
#
_cell.length_a   1.000
_cell.length_b   1.000
_cell.length_c   1.000
_cell.angle_alpha   90.00
_cell.angle_beta   90.00
_cell.angle_gamma   90.00
#
_symmetry.space_group_name_H-M   'P 1'
#
loop_
_entity.id
_entity.type
_entity.pdbx_description
1 polymer ?
#
loop_
_entity_poly.entity_id
_entity_poly.type
_entity_poly.pdbx_seq_one_letter_code
_entity_poly.pdbx_strand_id
1 'polypeptide(L)'
;MFARIKKDRTVILTAVFDKVNYDDMKLIPYIPAADAFDWALWCMYESFRPEWYALKDDSLPGKSSAITGIVVADRKFFGDIGSLDGGMKIYSGENVELCIRVSLYGGSIEVFPCSKIAHIERASKPYLPDLSGMMKRNAEGGRGVECGWMHIRTMSILPGTFPLKIMG
;
A
#
# COMPACT_ATOMS: atom_id res chain seq x y z
N MET A 1 9.33 1.75 13.78
CA MET A 1 9.60 2.07 12.35
C MET A 1 11.08 2.30 12.05
N PHE A 2 11.73 3.38 12.51
CA PHE A 2 13.13 3.67 12.13
C PHE A 2 14.13 2.54 12.43
N ALA A 3 14.00 1.88 13.58
CA ALA A 3 14.83 0.72 13.92
C ALA A 3 14.68 -0.43 12.91
N ARG A 4 13.48 -0.63 12.35
CA ARG A 4 13.22 -1.65 11.32
C ARG A 4 13.90 -1.30 10.00
N ILE A 5 13.79 -0.04 9.56
CA ILE A 5 14.47 0.45 8.34
C ILE A 5 15.98 0.38 8.49
N LYS A 6 16.52 0.67 9.69
CA LYS A 6 17.95 0.55 9.96
C LYS A 6 18.43 -0.90 9.86
N LYS A 7 17.61 -1.87 10.27
CA LYS A 7 17.91 -3.31 10.14
C LYS A 7 17.82 -3.77 8.69
N ASP A 8 16.89 -3.20 7.93
CA ASP A 8 16.62 -3.57 6.54
C ASP A 8 16.07 -2.37 5.77
N ARG A 9 16.91 -1.83 4.89
CA ARG A 9 16.58 -0.63 4.11
C ARG A 9 15.57 -0.88 2.99
N THR A 10 15.31 -2.15 2.65
CA THR A 10 14.46 -2.55 1.51
C THR A 10 12.99 -2.68 1.88
N VAL A 11 12.64 -2.29 3.11
CA VAL A 11 11.27 -2.35 3.62
C VAL A 11 10.63 -0.98 3.53
N ILE A 12 9.41 -0.95 2.99
CA ILE A 12 8.50 0.19 3.12
C ILE A 12 7.53 -0.08 4.28
N LEU A 13 7.43 0.89 5.19
CA LEU A 13 6.61 0.78 6.38
C LEU A 13 5.42 1.73 6.32
N THR A 14 4.29 1.29 6.88
CA THR A 14 3.13 2.13 7.14
C THR A 14 2.64 2.00 8.58
N ALA A 15 1.91 3.01 9.05
CA ALA A 15 1.28 3.04 10.36
C ALA A 15 -0.13 2.48 10.28
N VAL A 16 -0.74 2.20 11.42
CA VAL A 16 -2.19 2.00 11.49
C VAL A 16 -2.87 3.37 11.40
N PHE A 17 -3.86 3.49 10.50
CA PHE A 17 -4.62 4.71 10.32
C PHE A 17 -5.88 4.69 11.18
N ASP A 18 -5.89 5.50 12.23
CA ASP A 18 -7.10 5.77 12.99
C ASP A 18 -7.90 6.86 12.27
N LYS A 19 -9.22 6.71 12.24
CA LYS A 19 -10.11 7.67 11.58
C LYS A 19 -10.37 8.85 12.51
N VAL A 20 -10.22 10.06 11.98
CA VAL A 20 -10.75 11.27 12.62
C VAL A 20 -11.97 11.70 11.83
N ASN A 21 -13.12 11.78 12.50
CA ASN A 21 -14.35 12.28 11.89
C ASN A 21 -14.17 13.75 11.50
N TYR A 22 -14.58 14.09 10.27
CA TYR A 22 -14.47 15.46 9.77
C TYR A 22 -15.35 16.44 10.55
N ASP A 23 -16.57 16.04 10.91
CA ASP A 23 -17.57 16.97 11.49
C ASP A 23 -17.34 17.27 12.97
N ASP A 24 -16.96 16.25 13.76
CA ASP A 24 -16.83 16.36 15.22
C ASP A 24 -15.43 16.11 15.76
N MET A 25 -14.45 15.86 14.87
CA MET A 25 -13.04 15.60 15.20
C MET A 25 -12.84 14.42 16.17
N LYS A 26 -13.84 13.56 16.35
CA LYS A 26 -13.69 12.36 17.19
C LYS A 26 -12.75 11.37 16.52
N LEU A 27 -11.81 10.86 17.33
CA LEU A 27 -10.93 9.77 16.95
C LEU A 27 -11.65 8.44 17.11
N ILE A 28 -11.65 7.64 16.03
CA ILE A 28 -12.14 6.27 15.99
C ILE A 28 -10.92 5.38 15.75
N PRO A 29 -10.45 4.65 16.77
CA PRO A 29 -9.32 3.76 16.63
C PRO A 29 -9.63 2.59 15.70
N TYR A 30 -8.69 2.27 14.81
CA TYR A 30 -8.78 1.11 13.94
C TYR A 30 -7.90 -0.02 14.48
N ILE A 31 -8.32 -1.25 14.20
CA ILE A 31 -7.50 -2.43 14.45
C ILE A 31 -6.41 -2.54 13.38
N PRO A 32 -5.22 -3.05 13.72
CA PRO A 32 -4.19 -3.35 12.74
C PRO A 32 -4.71 -4.33 11.68
N ALA A 33 -4.54 -3.97 10.41
CA ALA A 33 -4.89 -4.78 9.26
C ALA A 33 -3.81 -4.65 8.18
N ALA A 34 -3.70 -5.63 7.30
CA ALA A 34 -2.92 -5.50 6.08
C ALA A 34 -3.70 -4.67 5.07
N ASP A 35 -3.00 -4.07 4.12
CA ASP A 35 -3.58 -3.55 2.89
C ASP A 35 -3.43 -4.58 1.75
N ALA A 36 -4.43 -4.64 0.88
CA ALA A 36 -4.48 -5.40 -0.37
C ALA A 36 -5.09 -4.56 -1.49
N PHE A 37 -5.19 -5.10 -2.70
CA PHE A 37 -5.89 -4.45 -3.81
C PHE A 37 -6.66 -5.46 -4.67
N ASP A 38 -7.76 -5.02 -5.28
CA ASP A 38 -8.57 -5.85 -6.19
C ASP A 38 -8.08 -5.78 -7.65
N TRP A 39 -8.76 -6.50 -8.56
CA TRP A 39 -8.45 -6.48 -10.00
C TRP A 39 -8.68 -5.12 -10.67
N ALA A 40 -9.45 -4.23 -10.07
CA ALA A 40 -9.59 -2.85 -10.54
C ALA A 40 -8.59 -1.89 -9.87
N LEU A 41 -7.59 -2.44 -9.15
CA LEU A 41 -6.52 -1.74 -8.43
C LEU A 41 -7.04 -0.83 -7.30
N TRP A 42 -8.20 -1.15 -6.74
CA TRP A 42 -8.70 -0.48 -5.56
C TRP A 42 -8.01 -1.04 -4.34
N CYS A 43 -7.31 -0.18 -3.59
CA CYS A 43 -6.79 -0.57 -2.29
C CYS A 43 -7.94 -0.85 -1.31
N MET A 44 -7.77 -1.90 -0.52
CA MET A 44 -8.72 -2.34 0.50
C MET A 44 -7.97 -2.86 1.73
N TYR A 45 -8.64 -2.85 2.88
CA TYR A 45 -8.11 -3.50 4.08
C TYR A 45 -8.37 -5.01 4.00
N GLU A 46 -7.37 -5.80 4.38
CA GLU A 46 -7.44 -7.24 4.53
C GLU A 46 -6.90 -7.65 5.91
N SER A 47 -7.44 -8.74 6.48
CA SER A 47 -6.85 -9.34 7.67
C SER A 47 -5.39 -9.75 7.41
N PHE A 48 -4.55 -9.72 8.44
CA PHE A 48 -3.21 -10.29 8.33
C PHE A 48 -3.28 -11.80 8.04
N ARG A 49 -2.16 -12.36 7.59
CA ARG A 49 -2.09 -13.80 7.39
C ARG A 49 -2.19 -14.57 8.72
N PRO A 50 -2.70 -15.81 8.72
CA PRO A 50 -2.85 -16.61 9.94
C PRO A 50 -1.55 -16.74 10.76
N GLU A 51 -0.39 -16.74 10.11
CA GLU A 51 0.91 -16.85 10.78
C GLU A 51 1.20 -15.64 11.67
N TRP A 52 0.69 -14.45 11.32
CA TRP A 52 0.85 -13.25 12.14
C TRP A 52 0.04 -13.38 13.44
N TYR A 53 -1.23 -13.81 13.35
CA TYR A 53 -2.07 -14.04 14.52
C TYR A 53 -1.56 -15.19 15.41
N ALA A 54 -0.90 -16.19 14.82
CA ALA A 54 -0.30 -17.29 15.57
C ALA A 54 0.85 -16.84 16.49
N LEU A 55 1.49 -15.69 16.22
CA LEU A 55 2.53 -15.12 17.08
C LEU A 55 1.98 -14.59 18.41
N LYS A 56 0.68 -14.27 18.47
CA LYS A 56 0.00 -13.72 19.66
C LYS A 56 0.69 -12.47 20.22
N ASP A 57 1.31 -11.68 19.35
CA ASP A 57 1.97 -10.43 19.69
C ASP A 57 1.58 -9.36 18.67
N ASP A 58 0.55 -8.59 19.05
CA ASP A 58 -0.01 -7.53 18.21
C ASP A 58 0.92 -6.33 18.06
N SER A 59 2.09 -6.32 18.71
CA SER A 59 3.12 -5.29 18.52
C SER A 59 3.99 -5.53 17.29
N LEU A 60 4.00 -6.77 16.78
CA LEU A 60 4.88 -7.17 15.69
C LEU A 60 4.39 -6.62 14.33
N PRO A 61 5.31 -6.25 13.42
CA PRO A 61 4.93 -5.78 12.10
C PRO A 61 4.19 -6.87 11.31
N GLY A 62 3.10 -6.49 10.66
CA GLY A 62 2.33 -7.37 9.79
C GLY A 62 2.70 -7.14 8.32
N LYS A 63 2.91 -8.22 7.56
CA LYS A 63 3.18 -8.12 6.12
C LYS A 63 1.92 -7.69 5.37
N SER A 64 2.11 -6.89 4.32
CA SER A 64 1.04 -6.40 3.46
C SER A 64 1.45 -6.44 1.99
N SER A 65 0.48 -6.59 1.09
CA SER A 65 0.67 -6.63 -0.37
C SER A 65 0.43 -5.27 -1.03
N ALA A 66 -0.23 -4.35 -0.33
CA ALA A 66 -0.48 -2.99 -0.77
C ALA A 66 -0.07 -2.00 0.33
N ILE A 67 -0.34 -0.72 0.12
CA ILE A 67 -0.23 0.29 1.15
C ILE A 67 -1.35 1.29 0.95
N THR A 68 -1.95 1.75 2.04
CA THR A 68 -2.86 2.90 2.00
C THR A 68 -2.24 4.07 2.76
N GLY A 69 -2.21 5.24 2.12
CA GLY A 69 -1.84 6.49 2.80
C GLY A 69 -0.33 6.76 2.92
N ILE A 70 0.13 6.92 4.16
CA ILE A 70 1.45 7.50 4.49
C ILE A 70 2.49 6.40 4.66
N VAL A 71 3.63 6.57 3.98
CA VAL A 71 4.70 5.58 3.96
C VAL A 71 5.99 6.15 4.56
N VAL A 72 6.81 5.26 5.13
CA VAL A 72 8.17 5.55 5.58
C VAL A 72 9.11 4.58 4.88
N ALA A 73 10.11 5.11 4.18
CA ALA A 73 11.09 4.32 3.43
C ALA A 73 12.50 4.91 3.58
N ASP A 74 13.52 4.08 3.40
CA ASP A 74 14.89 4.58 3.23
C ASP A 74 15.00 5.39 1.94
N ARG A 75 15.59 6.59 2.03
CA ARG A 75 15.68 7.52 0.89
C ARG A 75 16.46 6.92 -0.28
N LYS A 76 17.55 6.20 0.01
CA LYS A 76 18.40 5.63 -1.04
C LYS A 76 17.67 4.49 -1.73
N PHE A 77 17.09 3.56 -0.97
CA PHE A 77 16.27 2.49 -1.53
C PHE A 77 15.09 3.02 -2.36
N PHE A 78 14.37 4.03 -1.85
CA PHE A 78 13.27 4.65 -2.58
C PHE A 78 13.72 5.30 -3.91
N GLY A 79 14.92 5.88 -3.94
CA GLY A 79 15.56 6.35 -5.17
C GLY A 79 15.97 5.20 -6.11
N ASP A 80 16.57 4.14 -5.57
CA ASP A 80 17.05 2.97 -6.31
C ASP A 80 15.90 2.27 -7.06
N ILE A 81 14.70 2.21 -6.47
CA ILE A 81 13.49 1.65 -7.12
C ILE A 81 12.77 2.63 -8.05
N GLY A 82 13.29 3.84 -8.28
CA GLY A 82 12.70 4.81 -9.21
C GLY A 82 11.65 5.75 -8.60
N SER A 83 11.53 5.83 -7.27
CA SER A 83 10.60 6.73 -6.56
C SER A 83 9.14 6.56 -6.99
N LEU A 84 8.34 7.62 -7.14
CA LEU A 84 7.00 7.52 -7.75
C LEU A 84 7.09 7.80 -9.26
N ASP A 85 6.27 7.14 -10.08
CA ASP A 85 6.25 7.39 -11.53
C ASP A 85 5.80 8.82 -11.82
N GLY A 86 6.73 9.65 -12.30
CA GLY A 86 6.46 11.05 -12.67
C GLY A 86 5.49 11.23 -13.85
N GLY A 87 5.11 10.14 -14.53
CA GLY A 87 4.02 10.12 -15.51
C GLY A 87 2.62 10.09 -14.90
N MET A 88 2.49 9.70 -13.62
CA MET A 88 1.19 9.67 -12.94
C MET A 88 0.67 11.08 -12.70
N LYS A 89 -0.58 11.31 -13.08
CA LYS A 89 -1.27 12.58 -12.82
C LYS A 89 -2.12 12.46 -11.56
N ILE A 90 -2.78 13.54 -11.17
CA ILE A 90 -3.42 13.69 -9.86
C ILE A 90 -4.24 12.45 -9.45
N TYR A 91 -3.82 11.83 -8.33
CA TYR A 91 -4.51 10.84 -7.51
C TYR A 91 -4.78 9.46 -8.15
N SER A 92 -4.61 8.41 -7.35
CA SER A 92 -4.96 7.00 -7.60
C SER A 92 -3.95 6.19 -8.39
N GLY A 93 -3.78 4.93 -7.95
CA GLY A 93 -2.89 3.92 -8.52
C GLY A 93 -1.45 3.96 -7.99
N GLU A 94 -1.00 5.08 -7.41
CA GLU A 94 0.39 5.30 -7.01
C GLU A 94 0.83 4.35 -5.90
N ASN A 95 -0.10 4.04 -4.98
CA ASN A 95 0.17 3.14 -3.87
C ASN A 95 0.34 1.70 -4.34
N VAL A 96 -0.53 1.25 -5.26
CA VAL A 96 -0.48 -0.11 -5.82
C VAL A 96 0.76 -0.29 -6.68
N GLU A 97 1.05 0.69 -7.53
CA GLU A 97 2.26 0.73 -8.37
C GLU A 97 3.53 0.61 -7.53
N LEU A 98 3.65 1.42 -6.49
CA LEU A 98 4.78 1.38 -5.56
C LEU A 98 4.91 0.00 -4.90
N CYS A 99 3.83 -0.59 -4.41
CA CYS A 99 3.87 -1.89 -3.73
C CYS A 99 4.26 -3.05 -4.66
N ILE A 100 3.75 -3.04 -5.89
CA ILE A 100 4.15 -4.01 -6.92
C ILE A 100 5.64 -3.85 -7.19
N ARG A 101 6.12 -2.63 -7.39
CA ARG A 101 7.53 -2.36 -7.67
C ARG A 101 8.44 -2.78 -6.52
N VAL A 102 8.12 -2.41 -5.29
CA VAL A 102 8.88 -2.85 -4.10
C VAL A 102 9.03 -4.36 -4.07
N SER A 103 7.94 -5.09 -4.33
CA SER A 103 7.94 -6.56 -4.33
C SER A 103 8.79 -7.14 -5.46
N LEU A 104 8.73 -6.58 -6.67
CA LEU A 104 9.53 -7.01 -7.81
C LEU A 104 11.04 -6.76 -7.62
N TYR A 105 11.40 -5.72 -6.88
CA TYR A 105 12.80 -5.40 -6.55
C TYR A 105 13.28 -6.10 -5.26
N GLY A 106 12.53 -7.09 -4.76
CA GLY A 106 12.91 -7.90 -3.60
C GLY A 106 12.74 -7.23 -2.24
N GLY A 107 12.06 -6.08 -2.19
CA GLY A 107 11.67 -5.43 -0.95
C GLY A 107 10.38 -6.00 -0.37
N SER A 108 9.93 -5.45 0.75
CA SER A 108 8.66 -5.84 1.38
C SER A 108 7.90 -4.66 1.97
N ILE A 109 6.59 -4.82 2.11
CA ILE A 109 5.72 -3.84 2.74
C ILE A 109 5.23 -4.38 4.09
N GLU A 110 5.33 -3.56 5.13
CA GLU A 110 4.91 -3.91 6.49
C GLU A 110 4.07 -2.81 7.14
N VAL A 111 2.99 -3.21 7.79
CA VAL A 111 2.18 -2.37 8.68
C VAL A 111 2.75 -2.48 10.10
N PHE A 112 2.99 -1.36 10.76
CA PHE A 112 3.55 -1.30 12.12
C PHE A 112 2.44 -0.96 13.14
N PRO A 113 1.90 -1.95 13.88
CA PRO A 113 0.79 -1.72 14.80
C PRO A 113 1.05 -0.69 15.91
N CYS A 114 2.29 -0.65 16.42
CA CYS A 114 2.70 0.29 17.46
C CYS A 114 2.80 1.74 17.00
N SER A 115 2.74 2.00 15.70
CA SER A 115 2.73 3.35 15.15
C SER A 115 1.34 3.65 14.64
N LYS A 116 0.71 4.69 15.21
CA LYS A 116 -0.64 5.12 14.83
C LYS A 116 -0.58 6.52 14.26
N ILE A 117 -1.29 6.72 13.15
CA ILE A 117 -1.49 8.02 12.54
C ILE A 117 -2.99 8.26 12.49
N ALA A 118 -3.43 9.39 13.04
CA ALA A 118 -4.81 9.82 12.94
C ALA A 118 -5.00 10.58 11.61
N HIS A 119 -5.91 10.12 10.76
CA HIS A 119 -6.20 10.74 9.47
C HIS A 119 -7.66 11.19 9.38
N ILE A 120 -7.87 12.46 8.99
CA ILE A 120 -9.21 13.00 8.76
C ILE A 120 -9.73 12.45 7.44
N GLU A 121 -10.67 11.51 7.52
CA GLU A 121 -11.31 10.94 6.34
C GLU A 121 -12.25 11.98 5.73
N ARG A 122 -12.14 12.18 4.41
CA ARG A 122 -12.97 13.12 3.67
C ARG A 122 -13.93 12.35 2.78
N ALA A 123 -15.22 12.69 2.85
CA ALA A 123 -16.25 12.11 1.98
C ALA A 123 -16.07 12.53 0.50
N SER A 124 -15.50 13.71 0.24
CA SER A 124 -15.19 14.18 -1.12
C SER A 124 -13.89 14.96 -1.17
N LYS A 125 -13.26 15.02 -2.35
CA LYS A 125 -12.04 15.81 -2.57
C LYS A 125 -12.44 17.22 -3.04
N PRO A 126 -12.20 18.28 -2.25
CA PRO A 126 -12.76 19.61 -2.52
C PRO A 126 -12.14 20.32 -3.75
N TYR A 127 -11.00 19.85 -4.24
CA TYR A 127 -10.26 20.45 -5.34
C TYR A 127 -10.49 19.76 -6.70
N LEU A 128 -11.19 18.62 -6.72
CA LEU A 128 -11.42 17.83 -7.94
C LEU A 128 -12.70 16.98 -7.78
N PRO A 129 -13.85 17.50 -8.22
CA PRO A 129 -15.14 16.84 -8.03
C PRO A 129 -15.32 15.59 -8.90
N ASP A 130 -14.59 15.46 -10.01
CA ASP A 130 -14.53 14.25 -10.82
C ASP A 130 -13.07 13.74 -10.94
N LEU A 131 -12.81 12.59 -10.31
CA LEU A 131 -11.52 11.90 -10.38
C LEU A 131 -11.54 10.76 -11.40
N SER A 132 -12.70 10.34 -11.90
CA SER A 132 -12.87 9.09 -12.66
C SER A 132 -11.92 9.01 -13.87
N GLY A 133 -11.81 10.09 -14.64
CA GLY A 133 -10.94 10.15 -15.81
C GLY A 133 -9.44 10.13 -15.48
N MET A 134 -9.02 10.61 -14.31
CA MET A 134 -7.60 10.55 -13.88
C MET A 134 -7.25 9.21 -13.26
N MET A 135 -8.15 8.67 -12.43
CA MET A 135 -7.98 7.36 -11.82
C MET A 135 -7.85 6.27 -12.88
N LYS A 136 -8.72 6.32 -13.90
CA LYS A 136 -8.66 5.40 -15.03
C LYS A 136 -7.35 5.54 -15.82
N ARG A 137 -6.91 6.77 -16.13
CA ARG A 137 -5.63 6.99 -16.81
C ARG A 137 -4.42 6.51 -16.01
N ASN A 138 -4.41 6.66 -14.70
CA ASN A 138 -3.29 6.19 -13.89
C ASN A 138 -3.29 4.66 -13.75
N ALA A 139 -4.48 4.05 -13.63
CA ALA A 139 -4.65 2.60 -13.60
C ALA A 139 -4.31 1.93 -14.95
N GLU A 140 -4.55 2.63 -16.07
CA GLU A 140 -4.32 2.11 -17.43
C GLU A 140 -2.99 2.56 -18.05
N GLY A 141 -2.43 3.71 -17.64
CA GLY A 141 -1.34 4.39 -18.35
C GLY A 141 -0.15 4.83 -17.49
N GLY A 142 -0.12 4.48 -16.19
CA GLY A 142 1.11 4.55 -15.41
C GLY A 142 2.10 3.50 -15.92
N ARG A 143 3.31 3.88 -16.32
CA ARG A 143 4.29 2.94 -16.90
C ARG A 143 4.61 1.80 -15.92
N GLY A 144 4.65 2.11 -14.63
CA GLY A 144 4.83 1.11 -13.58
C GLY A 144 3.62 0.18 -13.38
N VAL A 145 2.40 0.69 -13.59
CA VAL A 145 1.16 -0.08 -13.48
C VAL A 145 1.05 -1.04 -14.67
N GLU A 146 1.27 -0.59 -15.91
CA GLU A 146 1.28 -1.49 -17.08
C GLU A 146 2.37 -2.57 -17.02
N CYS A 147 3.60 -2.22 -16.61
CA CYS A 147 4.66 -3.21 -16.41
C CYS A 147 4.32 -4.19 -15.27
N GLY A 148 3.73 -3.68 -14.18
CA GLY A 148 3.19 -4.48 -13.08
C GLY A 148 2.07 -5.42 -13.54
N TRP A 149 1.14 -4.95 -14.36
CA TRP A 149 0.09 -5.75 -14.97
C TRP A 149 0.64 -6.82 -15.91
N MET A 150 1.64 -6.49 -16.70
CA MET A 150 2.28 -7.46 -17.59
C MET A 150 2.93 -8.57 -16.76
N HIS A 151 3.62 -8.23 -15.67
CA HIS A 151 4.17 -9.23 -14.74
C HIS A 151 3.10 -10.00 -13.97
N ILE A 152 2.06 -9.35 -13.46
CA ILE A 152 0.93 -10.01 -12.78
C ILE A 152 0.22 -10.98 -13.73
N ARG A 153 -0.03 -10.58 -14.99
CA ARG A 153 -0.60 -11.46 -16.02
C ARG A 153 0.34 -12.62 -16.33
N THR A 154 1.65 -12.40 -16.48
CA THR A 154 2.63 -13.48 -16.68
C THR A 154 2.73 -14.41 -15.46
N MET A 155 2.63 -13.87 -14.24
CA MET A 155 2.69 -14.64 -12.99
C MET A 155 1.39 -15.41 -12.73
N SER A 156 0.22 -14.92 -13.17
CA SER A 156 -1.02 -15.71 -13.17
C SER A 156 -1.00 -16.91 -14.14
N ILE A 157 -0.01 -16.97 -15.04
CA ILE A 157 0.22 -18.10 -15.95
C ILE A 157 1.26 -19.09 -15.38
N LEU A 158 2.05 -18.70 -14.37
CA LEU A 158 3.07 -19.55 -13.74
C LEU A 158 2.62 -20.01 -12.35
N PRO A 159 2.37 -21.32 -12.13
CA PRO A 159 1.98 -21.81 -10.81
C PRO A 159 3.13 -21.62 -9.81
N GLY A 160 2.90 -20.85 -8.73
CA GLY A 160 3.66 -20.98 -7.49
C GLY A 160 4.76 -19.95 -7.19
N THR A 161 4.88 -18.82 -7.90
CA THR A 161 6.00 -17.88 -7.68
C THR A 161 5.73 -16.64 -6.82
N PHE A 162 4.47 -16.30 -6.47
CA PHE A 162 4.20 -15.14 -5.62
C PHE A 162 3.01 -15.32 -4.68
N PRO A 163 3.07 -14.82 -3.43
CA PRO A 163 1.94 -14.83 -2.52
C PRO A 163 1.15 -13.51 -2.63
N LEU A 164 0.86 -13.07 -3.86
CA LEU A 164 -0.07 -11.97 -4.13
C LEU A 164 -1.47 -12.58 -4.13
N LYS A 165 -2.19 -12.38 -3.02
CA LYS A 165 -3.60 -12.75 -2.94
C LYS A 165 -4.39 -11.67 -3.67
N ILE A 166 -4.53 -11.84 -4.98
CA ILE A 166 -5.39 -11.01 -5.81
C ILE A 166 -6.79 -11.61 -5.66
N MET A 167 -7.62 -11.02 -4.79
CA MET A 167 -8.98 -11.53 -4.56
C MET A 167 -9.81 -11.36 -5.84
N GLY A 168 -10.37 -12.47 -6.33
CA GLY A 168 -11.49 -12.51 -7.27
C GLY A 168 -12.80 -12.71 -6.54
#